data_AF-A0A926ZSH0-F1
#
_entry.id   AF-A0A926ZSH0-F1
#
_cell.length_a   1.000
_cell.length_b   1.000
_cell.length_c   1.000
_cell.angle_alpha   90.00
_cell.angle_beta   90.00
_cell.angle_gamma   90.00
#
_symmetry.space_group_name_H-M   'P 1'
#
loop_
_entity.id
_entity.type
_entity.pdbx_description
1 polymer ?
#
loop_
_entity_poly.entity_id
_entity_poly.type
_entity_poly.pdbx_seq_one_letter_code
_entity_poly.pdbx_strand_id
1 'polypeptide(L)' 'MTYKQVKHLKTEDFKRLCGVRPETFTEMVSVVQERSPSKKKTGRLGKLSVED' A
#
# COMPACT_ATOMS: atom_id res chain seq x y z
N MET A 1 -6.96 8.74 4.57
CA MET A 1 -5.86 8.96 3.61
C MET A 1 -5.92 7.83 2.62
N THR A 2 -6.34 8.09 1.38
CA THR A 2 -6.40 7.07 0.32
C THR A 2 -5.10 7.05 -0.46
N TYR A 3 -4.69 5.87 -0.95
CA TYR A 3 -3.45 5.68 -1.70
C TYR A 3 -3.31 6.66 -2.88
N LYS A 4 -4.43 6.96 -3.55
CA LYS A 4 -4.51 7.89 -4.69
C LYS A 4 -4.12 9.32 -4.34
N GLN A 5 -4.39 9.78 -3.11
CA GLN A 5 -4.00 11.12 -2.66
C GLN A 5 -2.49 11.20 -2.39
N VAL A 6 -1.88 10.10 -1.94
CA VAL A 6 -0.46 10.07 -1.58
C VAL A 6 0.44 9.87 -2.80
N LYS A 7 -0.05 9.19 -3.85
CA LYS A 7 0.70 8.91 -5.09
C LYS A 7 1.13 10.16 -5.87
N HIS A 8 0.40 11.27 -5.73
CA HIS A 8 0.70 12.53 -6.44
C HIS A 8 1.50 13.53 -5.59
N LEU A 9 1.90 13.16 -4.38
CA LEU A 9 2.69 14.03 -3.52
C LEU A 9 4.14 14.08 -3.97
N LYS A 10 4.78 15.22 -3.74
CA LYS A 10 6.25 15.35 -3.85
C LYS A 10 6.91 14.41 -2.85
N THR A 11 8.10 13.93 -3.17
CA THR A 11 8.88 13.00 -2.35
C THR A 11 9.04 13.47 -0.90
N GLU A 12 9.18 14.78 -0.67
CA GLU A 12 9.31 15.37 0.67
C GLU A 12 8.02 15.26 1.48
N ASP A 13 6.89 15.64 0.88
CA ASP A 13 5.57 15.55 1.51
C ASP A 13 5.16 14.09 1.73
N PHE A 14 5.49 13.23 0.76
CA PHE A 14 5.31 11.78 0.87
C PHE A 14 6.09 11.21 2.04
N LYS A 15 7.39 11.54 2.16
CA LYS A 15 8.24 11.09 3.26
C LYS A 15 7.75 11.62 4.61
N ARG A 16 7.28 12.87 4.67
CA ARG A 16 6.70 13.46 5.88
C ARG A 16 5.42 12.76 6.30
N LEU A 17 4.60 12.31 5.34
CA LEU A 17 3.29 11.71 5.60
C LEU A 17 3.36 10.21 5.87
N CYS A 18 4.11 9.45 5.07
CA CYS A 18 4.25 7.99 5.20
C CYS A 18 5.45 7.56 6.05
N GLY A 19 6.40 8.45 6.34
CA GLY A 19 7.62 8.12 7.07
C GLY A 19 8.65 7.30 6.28
N VAL A 20 8.34 6.93 5.03
CA VAL A 20 9.18 6.11 4.14
C VAL A 20 9.34 6.79 2.78
N ARG A 21 10.37 6.40 2.02
CA ARG A 21 10.57 6.87 0.65
C ARG A 21 9.54 6.21 -0.29
N PRO A 22 9.17 6.85 -1.41
CA PRO A 22 8.27 6.27 -2.41
C PRO A 22 8.78 4.93 -2.96
N GLU A 23 10.09 4.79 -3.15
CA GLU A 23 10.75 3.57 -3.62
C GLU A 23 10.47 2.39 -2.68
N THR A 24 10.81 2.54 -1.39
CA THR A 24 10.56 1.54 -0.35
C THR A 24 9.07 1.24 -0.19
N PHE A 25 8.21 2.26 -0.29
CA PHE A 25 6.77 2.05 -0.23
C PHE A 25 6.27 1.21 -1.41
N THR A 26 6.82 1.41 -2.60
CA THR A 26 6.50 0.60 -3.79
C THR A 26 6.90 -0.86 -3.57
N GLU A 27 8.09 -1.12 -3.04
CA GLU A 27 8.53 -2.47 -2.68
C GLU A 27 7.61 -3.13 -1.63
N MET A 28 7.20 -2.38 -0.60
CA MET A 28 6.24 -2.85 0.39
C MET A 28 4.90 -3.24 -0.24
N VAL A 29 4.39 -2.42 -1.17
CA VAL A 29 3.16 -2.72 -1.92
C VAL A 29 3.33 -3.97 -2.78
N SER A 30 4.46 -4.12 -3.48
CA SER A 30 4.77 -5.33 -4.26
C SER A 30 4.80 -6.58 -3.39
N VAL A 31 5.46 -6.53 -2.24
CA VAL A 31 5.49 -7.66 -1.29
C VAL A 31 4.08 -8.00 -0.79
N VAL A 32 3.24 -6.99 -0.54
CA VAL A 32 1.84 -7.21 -0.14
C VAL A 32 1.03 -7.79 -1.28
N GLN A 33 1.22 -7.36 -2.53
CA GLN A 33 0.53 -7.94 -3.69
C GLN A 33 0.95 -9.40 -3.91
N GLU A 34 2.25 -9.69 -3.91
CA GLU A 34 2.81 -11.04 -4.06
C GLU A 34 2.35 -11.98 -2.95
N ARG A 35 2.32 -11.49 -1.71
CA ARG A 35 1.87 -12.28 -0.55
C ARG A 35 0.38 -12.23 -0.33
N SER A 36 -0.38 -11.36 -0.99
CA SER A 36 -1.84 -11.35 -0.93
C SER A 36 -2.30 -12.58 -1.69
N PRO A 37 -2.55 -13.70 -1.00
CA PRO A 37 -3.04 -14.86 -1.70
C PRO A 37 -4.47 -14.47 -2.04
N SER A 38 -4.98 -14.92 -3.17
CA SER A 38 -6.38 -14.82 -3.58
C SER A 38 -7.29 -15.51 -2.55
N LYS A 39 -7.36 -14.97 -1.32
CA LYS A 39 -8.07 -15.56 -0.19
C LYS A 39 -9.50 -15.09 -0.29
N LYS A 40 -10.21 -15.69 -1.24
CA LYS A 40 -11.65 -15.98 -1.10
C LYS A 40 -11.82 -17.02 0.02
N LYS A 41 -11.44 -16.67 1.26
CA LYS A 41 -11.94 -17.39 2.43
C LYS A 41 -13.27 -16.75 2.75
N THR A 42 -14.35 -17.37 2.26
CA THR A 42 -15.74 -16.99 2.56
C THR A 42 -15.87 -16.57 4.02
N GLY A 43 -16.09 -15.27 4.26
CA GLY A 43 -16.37 -14.72 5.58
C GLY A 43 -15.24 -13.93 6.29
N ARG A 44 -13.96 -14.02 5.88
CA ARG A 44 -12.89 -13.24 6.54
C ARG A 44 -12.10 -12.37 5.56
N LEU A 45 -12.48 -11.09 5.48
CA LEU A 45 -11.69 -10.06 4.82
C LEU A 45 -10.31 -9.95 5.50
N GLY A 46 -9.25 -9.98 4.71
CA GLY A 46 -7.91 -9.68 5.19
C GLY A 46 -7.86 -8.25 5.71
N LYS A 47 -7.23 -8.02 6.88
CA LYS A 47 -7.06 -6.66 7.45
C LYS A 47 -6.15 -5.77 6.59
N LEU A 48 -5.38 -6.36 5.69
CA LEU A 48 -4.48 -5.70 4.75
C LEU A 48 -4.88 -6.14 3.35
N SER A 49 -5.38 -5.20 2.57
CA SER A 49 -5.64 -5.33 1.14
C SER A 49 -5.04 -4.09 0.46
N VAL A 50 -4.45 -4.28 -0.70
CA VAL A 50 -4.06 -3.15 -1.56
C VAL A 50 -5.33 -2.61 -2.22
N GLU A 51 -5.53 -1.29 -2.19
CA GLU A 51 -6.61 -0.65 -2.96
C GLU A 51 -6.32 -0.81 -4.47
N ASP A 52 -7.38 -1.00 -5.27
CA ASP A 52 -7.31 -1.06 -6.74
C ASP A 52 -7.04 0.32 -7.38
#